data_AF-A0A8S0FNI0-F1
#
_entry.id   AF-A0A8S0FNI0-F1
#
_cell.length_a   1.000
_cell.length_b   1.000
_cell.length_c   1.000
_cell.angle_alpha   90.00
_cell.angle_beta   90.00
_cell.angle_gamma   90.00
#
_symmetry.space_group_name_H-M   'P 1'
#
loop_
_entity.id
_entity.type
_entity.pdbx_description
1 polymer ?
#
loop_
_entity_poly.entity_id
_entity_poly.type
_entity_poly.pdbx_seq_one_letter_code
_entity_poly.pdbx_strand_id
1 'polypeptide(L)'
;MQGFTPEAIDALVQRPECDVILIEADGSRGMPLKAPDEHEPCIPKSSCCVIAVMGGHILGAKVSTENVHRWSQFADITGLTPDAPLQLSDLVALVRHPQGAFKNVPQGCRRVWFINRFSQCENAIAQSELLQPLQQHNVEAIWLGDIQEHPAIARRFVN
;
A
#
# COMPACT_ATOMS: atom_id res chain seq x y z
N MET A 1 -18.64 -5.80 11.94
CA MET A 1 -19.13 -6.38 10.67
C MET A 1 -18.10 -7.40 10.23
N GLN A 2 -18.49 -8.63 9.92
CA GLN A 2 -17.57 -9.66 9.43
C GLN A 2 -17.49 -9.52 7.91
N GLY A 3 -16.28 -9.35 7.37
CA GLY A 3 -16.06 -9.28 5.91
C GLY A 3 -16.26 -10.63 5.24
N PHE A 4 -16.26 -10.63 3.91
CA PHE A 4 -16.24 -11.87 3.12
C PHE A 4 -14.87 -12.54 3.22
N THR A 5 -14.83 -13.87 3.17
CA THR A 5 -13.57 -14.60 3.07
C THR A 5 -12.99 -14.48 1.66
N PRO A 6 -11.66 -14.60 1.48
CA PRO A 6 -11.04 -14.66 0.16
C PRO A 6 -11.69 -15.70 -0.76
N GLU A 7 -12.05 -16.88 -0.25
CA GLU A 7 -12.68 -17.96 -1.02
C GLU A 7 -14.10 -17.61 -1.48
N ALA A 8 -14.86 -16.89 -0.65
CA ALA A 8 -16.19 -16.41 -1.03
C ALA A 8 -16.11 -15.40 -2.19
N ILE A 9 -15.09 -14.54 -2.17
CA ILE A 9 -14.83 -13.61 -3.27
C ILE A 9 -14.34 -14.34 -4.52
N ASP A 10 -13.44 -15.32 -4.38
CA ASP A 10 -12.99 -16.15 -5.50
C ASP A 10 -14.16 -16.86 -6.19
N ALA A 11 -15.16 -17.34 -5.43
CA ALA A 11 -16.38 -17.91 -5.98
C ALA A 11 -17.27 -16.88 -6.67
N LEU A 12 -17.33 -15.64 -6.16
CA LEU A 12 -18.08 -14.54 -6.77
C LEU A 12 -17.49 -14.13 -8.12
N VAL A 13 -16.16 -14.10 -8.26
CA VAL A 13 -15.44 -13.75 -9.49
C VAL A 13 -15.77 -14.71 -10.65
N GLN A 14 -16.14 -15.96 -10.37
CA GLN A 14 -16.50 -16.94 -11.41
C GLN A 14 -17.88 -16.71 -12.03
N ARG A 15 -18.65 -15.76 -11.50
CA ARG A 15 -20.02 -15.52 -11.94
C ARG A 15 -20.08 -14.29 -12.88
N PRO A 16 -20.96 -14.31 -13.90
CA PRO A 16 -20.95 -13.29 -14.95
C PRO A 16 -21.63 -11.97 -14.57
N GLU A 17 -22.12 -11.80 -13.34
CA GLU A 17 -22.93 -10.63 -12.96
C GLU A 17 -22.11 -9.38 -12.62
N CYS A 18 -20.77 -9.46 -12.52
CA CYS A 18 -19.92 -8.33 -12.15
C CYS A 18 -18.72 -8.22 -13.09
N ASP A 19 -18.55 -7.05 -13.73
CA ASP A 19 -17.36 -6.75 -14.54
C ASP A 19 -16.13 -6.44 -13.68
N VAL A 20 -16.34 -5.85 -12.51
CA VAL A 20 -15.30 -5.41 -11.58
C VAL A 20 -15.74 -5.68 -10.14
N ILE A 21 -14.83 -6.25 -9.35
CA ILE A 21 -14.98 -6.41 -7.91
C ILE A 21 -13.85 -5.63 -7.24
N LEU A 22 -14.21 -4.61 -6.46
CA LEU A 22 -13.27 -3.83 -5.66
C LEU A 22 -13.32 -4.29 -4.21
N ILE A 23 -12.15 -4.53 -3.61
CA ILE A 23 -12.02 -5.14 -2.29
C ILE A 23 -11.10 -4.27 -1.45
N GLU A 24 -11.57 -3.90 -0.26
CA GLU A 24 -10.69 -3.45 0.82
C GLU A 24 -10.20 -4.70 1.56
N ALA A 25 -8.94 -5.10 1.33
CA ALA A 25 -8.40 -6.37 1.82
C ALA A 25 -8.00 -6.32 3.30
N ASP A 26 -7.79 -5.13 3.85
CA ASP A 26 -7.48 -4.87 5.26
C ASP A 26 -7.61 -3.38 5.63
N GLY A 27 -7.95 -3.11 6.89
CA GLY A 27 -8.20 -1.76 7.39
C GLY A 27 -7.00 -1.13 8.08
N SER A 28 -6.85 0.20 7.97
CA SER A 28 -5.83 0.97 8.71
C SER A 28 -6.34 1.65 9.99
N ARG A 29 -7.62 1.47 10.34
CA ARG A 29 -8.33 2.29 11.35
C ARG A 29 -8.24 3.80 11.08
N GLY A 30 -8.21 4.19 9.81
CA GLY A 30 -8.11 5.60 9.41
C GLY A 30 -6.71 6.19 9.53
N MET A 31 -5.70 5.39 9.92
CA MET A 31 -4.32 5.85 9.99
C MET A 31 -3.69 5.90 8.58
N PRO A 32 -2.75 6.84 8.34
CA PRO A 32 -2.13 7.06 7.03
C PRO A 32 -1.21 5.91 6.60
N LEU A 33 -0.67 5.14 7.55
CA LEU A 33 0.18 3.98 7.28
C LEU A 33 -0.26 2.78 8.10
N LYS A 34 0.09 1.60 7.58
CA LYS A 34 -0.08 0.34 8.28
C LYS A 34 0.96 -0.69 7.84
N ALA A 35 1.25 -1.64 8.71
CA ALA A 35 1.82 -2.93 8.31
C ALA A 35 0.75 -4.03 8.43
N PRO A 36 0.78 -5.05 7.55
CA PRO A 36 -0.12 -6.21 7.69
C PRO A 36 0.14 -6.99 8.98
N ASP A 37 -0.91 -7.63 9.50
CA ASP A 37 -0.79 -8.65 10.55
C ASP A 37 -0.42 -10.02 9.98
N GLU A 38 -0.37 -11.04 10.84
CA GLU A 38 -0.27 -12.45 10.45
C GLU A 38 -1.32 -12.87 9.40
N HIS A 39 -2.61 -12.59 9.65
CA HIS A 39 -3.73 -12.99 8.81
C HIS A 39 -4.11 -11.99 7.70
N GLU A 40 -3.37 -10.88 7.59
CA GLU A 40 -3.63 -9.84 6.61
C GLU A 40 -2.49 -9.72 5.59
N PRO A 41 -2.75 -9.08 4.43
CA PRO A 41 -4.06 -8.70 3.90
C PRO A 41 -4.88 -9.91 3.43
N CYS A 42 -6.21 -9.85 3.53
CA CYS A 42 -7.10 -10.92 3.09
C CYS A 42 -7.33 -10.86 1.56
N ILE A 43 -6.30 -11.19 0.77
CA ILE A 43 -6.32 -11.09 -0.71
C ILE A 43 -6.87 -12.39 -1.34
N PRO A 44 -7.95 -12.34 -2.14
CA PRO A 44 -8.42 -13.49 -2.93
C PRO A 44 -7.40 -13.95 -3.97
N LYS A 45 -7.35 -15.25 -4.27
CA LYS A 45 -6.39 -15.81 -5.25
C LYS A 45 -6.66 -15.33 -6.67
N SER A 46 -7.91 -15.00 -6.98
CA SER A 46 -8.37 -14.45 -8.27
C SER A 46 -7.99 -12.97 -8.47
N SER A 47 -7.40 -12.31 -7.47
CA SER A 47 -7.03 -10.90 -7.57
C SER A 47 -6.01 -10.68 -8.69
N CYS A 48 -6.35 -9.83 -9.66
CA CYS A 48 -5.48 -9.47 -10.77
C CYS A 48 -4.71 -8.16 -10.55
N CYS A 49 -5.13 -7.34 -9.57
CA CYS A 49 -4.46 -6.10 -9.18
C CYS A 49 -4.60 -5.86 -7.67
N VAL A 50 -3.50 -5.47 -7.02
CA VAL A 50 -3.45 -5.06 -5.61
C VAL A 50 -2.81 -3.68 -5.54
N ILE A 51 -3.49 -2.75 -4.87
CA ILE A 51 -3.04 -1.38 -4.70
C ILE A 51 -2.71 -1.16 -3.23
N ALA A 52 -1.44 -0.95 -2.91
CA ALA A 52 -1.01 -0.54 -1.58
C ALA A 52 -1.07 0.98 -1.47
N VAL A 53 -1.96 1.49 -0.61
CA VAL A 53 -2.17 2.93 -0.42
C VAL A 53 -1.44 3.42 0.83
N MET A 54 -0.64 4.47 0.68
CA MET A 54 0.12 5.08 1.77
C MET A 54 -0.10 6.60 1.80
N GLY A 55 -0.29 7.18 2.98
CA GLY A 55 -0.44 8.62 3.14
C GLY A 55 0.90 9.36 3.03
N GLY A 56 1.18 9.98 1.90
CA GLY A 56 2.41 10.73 1.64
C GLY A 56 2.59 11.97 2.52
N HIS A 57 1.50 12.61 2.95
CA HIS A 57 1.52 13.80 3.82
C HIS A 57 2.24 13.63 5.16
N ILE A 58 2.53 12.40 5.60
CA ILE A 58 3.30 12.15 6.82
C ILE A 58 4.79 11.88 6.58
N LEU A 59 5.28 12.00 5.34
CA LEU A 59 6.72 12.03 5.06
C LEU A 59 7.37 13.22 5.79
N GLY A 60 8.49 12.95 6.47
CA GLY A 60 9.18 13.89 7.35
C GLY A 60 8.52 14.09 8.72
N ALA A 61 7.29 13.63 8.92
CA ALA A 61 6.62 13.68 10.22
C ALA A 61 7.12 12.55 11.13
N LYS A 62 6.99 12.78 12.44
CA LYS A 62 7.27 11.78 13.46
C LYS A 62 6.25 10.65 13.38
N VAL A 63 6.70 9.41 13.42
CA VAL A 63 5.82 8.24 13.43
C VAL A 63 5.76 7.56 14.78
N SER A 64 4.57 7.08 15.14
CA SER A 64 4.31 6.38 16.40
C SER A 64 3.05 5.52 16.27
N THR A 65 2.61 4.94 17.39
CA THR A 65 1.33 4.22 17.51
C THR A 65 0.11 5.10 17.23
N GLU A 66 0.24 6.43 17.21
CA GLU A 66 -0.86 7.36 16.96
C GLU A 66 -1.20 7.49 15.47
N ASN A 67 -0.22 7.30 14.59
CA ASN A 67 -0.37 7.53 13.14
C ASN A 67 0.06 6.35 12.26
N VAL A 68 0.50 5.24 12.87
CA VAL A 68 0.81 3.99 12.16
C VAL A 68 0.03 2.84 12.78
N HIS A 69 -0.81 2.21 11.96
CA HIS A 69 -1.55 1.03 12.38
C HIS A 69 -0.60 -0.18 12.43
N ARG A 70 -0.67 -0.97 13.51
CA ARG A 70 0.27 -2.07 13.77
C ARG A 70 1.72 -1.60 13.84
N TRP A 71 1.96 -0.65 14.74
CA TRP A 71 3.28 -0.06 14.98
C TRP A 71 4.39 -1.11 15.12
N SER A 72 4.19 -2.17 15.91
CA SER A 72 5.24 -3.18 16.13
C SER A 72 5.68 -3.83 14.82
N GLN A 73 4.74 -4.29 13.99
CA GLN A 73 5.03 -4.88 12.69
C GLN A 73 5.68 -3.87 11.74
N PHE A 74 5.23 -2.62 11.76
CA PHE A 74 5.82 -1.56 10.94
C PHE A 74 7.25 -1.23 11.37
N ALA A 75 7.50 -1.12 12.68
CA ALA A 75 8.81 -0.88 13.26
C ALA A 75 9.78 -2.04 13.00
N ASP A 76 9.31 -3.28 13.07
CA ASP A 76 10.12 -4.47 12.74
C ASP A 76 10.57 -4.46 11.27
N ILE A 77 9.73 -3.99 10.36
CA ILE A 77 10.04 -3.92 8.92
C ILE A 77 10.96 -2.74 8.58
N THR A 78 10.68 -1.57 9.17
CA THR A 78 11.37 -0.31 8.84
C THR A 78 12.59 -0.03 9.70
N GLY A 79 12.69 -0.65 10.87
CA GLY A 79 13.71 -0.35 11.88
C GLY A 79 13.47 0.96 12.64
N LEU A 80 12.32 1.63 12.43
CA LEU A 80 12.04 2.92 13.06
C LEU A 80 11.68 2.77 14.55
N THR A 81 12.19 3.71 15.35
CA THR A 81 11.77 3.91 16.74
C THR A 81 10.63 4.93 16.81
N PRO A 82 9.82 4.95 17.89
CA PRO A 82 8.83 6.00 18.07
C PRO A 82 9.45 7.38 17.98
N ASP A 83 8.69 8.32 17.41
CA ASP A 83 9.07 9.72 17.17
C ASP A 83 10.19 9.94 16.15
N ALA A 84 10.68 8.89 15.48
CA ALA A 84 11.59 9.04 14.35
C ALA A 84 10.88 9.70 13.15
N PRO A 85 11.56 10.58 12.40
CA PRO A 85 10.99 11.19 11.21
C PRO A 85 10.92 10.18 10.06
N LEU A 86 9.73 9.93 9.52
CA LEU A 86 9.51 9.03 8.40
C LEU A 86 10.23 9.51 7.14
N GLN A 87 11.06 8.65 6.55
CA GLN A 87 11.70 8.88 5.27
C GLN A 87 11.03 8.06 4.15
N LEU A 88 11.29 8.44 2.90
CA LEU A 88 10.82 7.67 1.74
C LEU A 88 11.42 6.26 1.73
N SER A 89 12.67 6.09 2.18
CA SER A 89 13.35 4.81 2.33
C SER A 89 12.56 3.81 3.16
N ASP A 90 11.83 4.29 4.17
CA ASP A 90 11.08 3.44 5.10
C ASP A 90 9.82 2.90 4.42
N LEU A 91 9.17 3.72 3.59
CA LEU A 91 8.06 3.28 2.74
C LEU A 91 8.54 2.31 1.66
N VAL A 92 9.72 2.56 1.08
CA VAL A 92 10.37 1.65 0.14
C VAL A 92 10.69 0.32 0.82
N ALA A 93 11.19 0.32 2.06
CA ALA A 93 11.41 -0.89 2.84
C ALA A 93 10.10 -1.66 3.04
N LEU A 94 9.02 -0.97 3.41
CA LEU A 94 7.70 -1.57 3.56
C LEU A 94 7.16 -2.17 2.25
N VAL A 95 7.39 -1.52 1.10
CA VAL A 95 6.99 -2.05 -0.21
C VAL A 95 7.78 -3.32 -0.59
N ARG A 96 9.06 -3.38 -0.24
CA ARG A 96 9.97 -4.47 -0.64
C ARG A 96 9.93 -5.66 0.31
N HIS A 97 9.52 -5.45 1.55
CA HIS A 97 9.57 -6.49 2.58
C HIS A 97 8.55 -7.60 2.32
N PRO A 98 8.90 -8.90 2.48
CA PRO A 98 7.96 -10.02 2.27
C PRO A 98 6.72 -9.98 3.17
N GLN A 99 6.85 -9.40 4.36
CA GLN A 99 5.74 -9.17 5.31
C GLN A 99 5.16 -7.75 5.23
N GLY A 100 5.57 -6.97 4.23
CA GLY A 100 5.18 -5.58 4.05
C GLY A 100 3.96 -5.39 3.16
N ALA A 101 3.91 -4.27 2.43
CA ALA A 101 2.72 -3.77 1.75
C ALA A 101 2.08 -4.74 0.73
N PHE A 102 2.87 -5.66 0.18
CA PHE A 102 2.44 -6.66 -0.81
C PHE A 102 2.57 -8.10 -0.31
N LYS A 103 2.50 -8.30 1.03
CA LYS A 103 2.43 -9.63 1.63
C LYS A 103 1.29 -10.45 1.00
N ASN A 104 1.57 -11.71 0.69
CA ASN A 104 0.61 -12.70 0.15
C ASN A 104 -0.09 -12.31 -1.17
N VAL A 105 0.43 -11.34 -1.92
CA VAL A 105 -0.11 -11.02 -3.26
C VAL A 105 0.04 -12.23 -4.19
N PRO A 106 -1.03 -12.67 -4.89
CA PRO A 106 -0.96 -13.80 -5.82
C PRO A 106 0.05 -13.60 -6.94
N GLN A 107 0.63 -14.70 -7.43
CA GLN A 107 1.55 -14.65 -8.56
C GLN A 107 0.85 -14.10 -9.81
N GLY A 108 1.53 -13.23 -10.56
CA GLY A 108 0.98 -12.60 -11.77
C GLY A 108 0.00 -11.46 -11.48
N CYS A 109 -0.30 -11.17 -10.21
CA CYS A 109 -1.11 -10.02 -9.81
C CYS A 109 -0.30 -8.73 -9.96
N ARG A 110 -0.92 -7.71 -10.54
CA ARG A 110 -0.32 -6.38 -10.66
C ARG A 110 -0.26 -5.70 -9.28
N ARG A 111 0.92 -5.34 -8.83
CA ARG A 111 1.18 -4.55 -7.63
C ARG A 111 1.35 -3.08 -8.01
N VAL A 112 0.54 -2.24 -7.39
CA VAL A 112 0.58 -0.80 -7.56
C VAL A 112 0.85 -0.16 -6.22
N TRP A 113 1.92 0.60 -6.12
CA TRP A 113 2.14 1.44 -4.94
C TRP A 113 1.56 2.82 -5.18
N PHE A 114 0.59 3.20 -4.36
CA PHE A 114 -0.05 4.52 -4.44
C PHE A 114 0.30 5.36 -3.21
N ILE A 115 0.98 6.49 -3.46
CA ILE A 115 1.19 7.54 -2.46
C ILE A 115 0.05 8.55 -2.60
N ASN A 116 -0.89 8.50 -1.65
CA ASN A 116 -2.02 9.40 -1.55
C ASN A 116 -1.65 10.68 -0.78
N ARG A 117 -2.35 11.79 -1.04
CA ARG A 117 -2.03 13.13 -0.55
C ARG A 117 -0.66 13.62 -1.03
N PHE A 118 -0.35 13.35 -2.30
CA PHE A 118 0.93 13.70 -2.92
C PHE A 118 1.18 15.21 -2.94
N SER A 119 0.13 16.01 -3.15
CA SER A 119 0.20 17.49 -3.09
C SER A 119 0.85 18.04 -1.82
N GLN A 120 0.87 17.27 -0.73
CA GLN A 120 1.42 17.65 0.57
C GLN A 120 2.86 17.14 0.81
N CYS A 121 3.42 16.35 -0.10
CA CYS A 121 4.75 15.75 0.05
C CYS A 121 5.63 15.79 -1.20
N GLU A 122 5.28 16.59 -2.22
CA GLU A 122 6.02 16.65 -3.49
C GLU A 122 7.54 16.86 -3.29
N ASN A 123 7.91 17.78 -2.39
CA ASN A 123 9.31 18.13 -2.13
C ASN A 123 10.06 17.06 -1.32
N ALA A 124 9.36 16.15 -0.63
CA ALA A 124 9.96 15.10 0.18
C ALA A 124 10.28 13.84 -0.64
N ILE A 125 9.82 13.77 -1.90
CA ILE A 125 9.97 12.58 -2.74
C ILE A 125 11.16 12.75 -3.69
N ALA A 126 12.27 12.10 -3.35
CA ALA A 126 13.38 11.93 -4.28
C ALA A 126 13.02 10.89 -5.35
N GLN A 127 12.91 11.32 -6.62
CA GLN A 127 12.49 10.44 -7.71
C GLN A 127 13.39 9.20 -7.88
N SER A 128 14.71 9.36 -7.70
CA SER A 128 15.66 8.24 -7.81
C SER A 128 15.39 7.13 -6.80
N GLU A 129 14.93 7.50 -5.60
CA GLU A 129 14.57 6.54 -4.55
C GLU A 129 13.17 5.97 -4.78
N LEU A 130 12.21 6.83 -5.15
CA LEU A 130 10.84 6.43 -5.48
C LEU A 130 10.82 5.34 -6.56
N LEU A 131 11.67 5.43 -7.58
CA LEU A 131 11.67 4.51 -8.70
C LEU A 131 12.37 3.17 -8.41
N GLN A 132 13.05 3.00 -7.28
CA GLN A 132 13.76 1.75 -6.97
C GLN A 132 12.84 0.52 -6.94
N PRO A 133 11.66 0.53 -6.27
CA PRO A 133 10.77 -0.63 -6.28
C PRO A 133 10.27 -1.00 -7.68
N LEU A 134 10.12 -0.01 -8.56
CA LEU A 134 9.70 -0.22 -9.93
C LEU A 134 10.85 -0.86 -10.74
N GLN A 135 12.06 -0.30 -10.66
CA GLN A 135 13.26 -0.83 -11.33
C GLN A 135 13.65 -2.24 -10.87
N GLN A 136 13.36 -2.58 -9.61
CA GLN A 136 13.63 -3.89 -9.02
C GLN A 136 12.47 -4.88 -9.16
N HIS A 137 11.41 -4.53 -9.91
CA HIS A 137 10.22 -5.36 -10.12
C HIS A 137 9.51 -5.78 -8.83
N ASN A 138 9.62 -4.98 -7.76
CA ASN A 138 8.80 -5.12 -6.56
C ASN A 138 7.36 -4.64 -6.79
N VAL A 139 7.18 -3.72 -7.74
CA VAL A 139 5.87 -3.22 -8.20
C VAL A 139 5.87 -3.06 -9.72
N GLU A 140 4.68 -3.08 -10.32
CA GLU A 140 4.45 -2.87 -11.75
C GLU A 140 4.07 -1.41 -12.06
N ALA A 141 3.62 -0.65 -11.05
CA ALA A 141 3.36 0.77 -11.18
C ALA A 141 3.51 1.52 -9.85
N ILE A 142 3.83 2.81 -9.95
CA ILE A 142 3.77 3.76 -8.85
C ILE A 142 2.83 4.89 -9.25
N TRP A 143 1.83 5.15 -8.41
CA TRP A 143 0.88 6.24 -8.58
C TRP A 143 1.14 7.30 -7.50
N LEU A 144 1.08 8.57 -7.89
CA LEU A 144 1.12 9.71 -7.00
C LEU A 144 -0.12 10.57 -7.24
N GLY A 145 -0.80 10.99 -6.18
CA GLY A 145 -1.97 11.83 -6.31
C GLY A 145 -2.77 11.95 -5.02
N ASP A 146 -4.04 12.34 -5.18
CA ASP A 146 -4.94 12.72 -4.12
C ASP A 146 -6.30 12.10 -4.43
N ILE A 147 -6.72 11.07 -3.67
CA ILE A 147 -7.94 10.27 -3.94
C ILE A 147 -9.21 11.12 -4.04
N GLN A 148 -9.24 12.27 -3.36
CA GLN A 148 -10.39 13.16 -3.31
C GLN A 148 -10.40 14.20 -4.45
N GLU A 149 -9.38 14.22 -5.31
CA GLU A 149 -9.25 15.16 -6.42
C GLU A 149 -9.59 14.51 -7.77
N HIS A 150 -9.81 15.34 -8.79
CA HIS A 150 -10.09 14.91 -10.15
C HIS A 150 -9.13 15.58 -11.16
N PRO A 151 -8.22 14.83 -11.81
CA PRO A 151 -8.00 13.38 -11.66
C PRO A 151 -7.32 13.00 -10.33
N ALA A 152 -7.67 11.84 -9.78
CA ALA A 152 -7.11 11.37 -8.51
C ALA A 152 -5.61 10.97 -8.60
N ILE A 153 -5.15 10.61 -9.79
CA ILE A 153 -3.75 10.25 -10.07
C ILE A 153 -3.14 11.40 -10.86
N ALA A 154 -2.24 12.14 -10.22
CA ALA A 154 -1.54 13.26 -10.84
C ALA A 154 -0.30 12.80 -11.63
N ARG A 155 0.42 11.79 -11.14
CA ARG A 155 1.59 11.21 -11.81
C ARG A 155 1.54 9.68 -11.74
N ARG A 156 1.98 9.04 -12.82
CA ARG A 156 2.07 7.58 -12.92
C ARG A 156 3.41 7.17 -13.52
N PHE A 157 4.08 6.24 -12.85
CA PHE A 157 5.27 5.57 -13.34
C PHE A 157 4.95 4.09 -13.59
N VAL A 158 5.42 3.56 -14.71
CA VAL A 158 5.28 2.15 -15.12
C VAL A 158 6.60 1.72 -15.75
N ASN A 159 6.93 0.44 -15.66
CA ASN A 159 7.97 -0.17 -16.47
C ASN A 159 7.49 -0.37 -17.91
#